data_AF-A0A0B2UN67-F1
#
_entry.id   AF-A0A0B2UN67-F1
#
_cell.length_a   1.000
_cell.length_b   1.000
_cell.length_c   1.000
_cell.angle_alpha   90.00
_cell.angle_beta   90.00
_cell.angle_gamma   90.00
#
_symmetry.space_group_name_H-M   'P 1'
#
loop_
_entity.id
_entity.type
_entity.pdbx_description
1 polymer ?
#
loop_
_entity_poly.entity_id
_entity_poly.type
_entity_poly.pdbx_seq_one_letter_code
_entity_poly.pdbx_strand_id
1 'polypeptide(L)'
;MFGIGDDIRLSNILFASENDNEYAEKSFGSDCEKSSVWKKNVRQYKILSIDQIVALEEFFIARQLPITKTNIKHASKTLKIPYQRSVDYMYKKYSKSQENVNDFYQQCISEFDGISRSIEKCWDLYLEGCKAYDGFSRNRCN
;
A
#
# COMPACT_ATOMS: atom_id res chain seq x y z
N MET A 1 17.60 -3.93 -28.72
CA MET A 1 18.56 -3.46 -27.68
C MET A 1 17.80 -2.46 -26.83
N PHE A 2 17.57 -2.77 -25.55
CA PHE A 2 16.69 -1.99 -24.66
C PHE A 2 17.31 -0.63 -24.36
N GLY A 3 16.65 0.45 -24.79
CA GLY A 3 17.02 1.82 -24.45
C GLY A 3 16.27 2.29 -23.20
N ILE A 4 17.03 2.42 -22.11
CA ILE A 4 16.99 3.47 -21.08
C ILE A 4 15.59 3.93 -20.64
N GLY A 5 15.24 3.50 -19.42
CA GLY A 5 14.03 3.92 -18.74
C GLY A 5 14.08 5.38 -18.29
N ASP A 6 13.04 6.11 -18.65
CA ASP A 6 12.65 7.33 -17.96
C ASP A 6 12.07 6.96 -16.60
N ASP A 7 12.94 6.70 -15.62
CA ASP A 7 12.57 6.68 -14.21
C ASP A 7 12.14 8.09 -13.83
N ILE A 8 10.82 8.30 -13.81
CA ILE A 8 10.21 9.52 -13.28
C ILE A 8 10.54 9.57 -11.79
N ARG A 9 11.61 10.28 -11.43
CA ARG A 9 11.99 10.56 -10.05
C ARG A 9 10.82 11.22 -9.33
N LEU A 10 10.38 10.59 -8.24
CA LEU A 10 9.30 11.03 -7.35
C LEU A 10 9.46 12.48 -6.85
N SER A 11 10.66 13.05 -6.92
CA SER A 11 10.93 14.48 -6.65
C SER A 11 10.19 15.43 -7.61
N ASN A 12 9.94 15.02 -8.86
CA ASN A 12 9.26 15.86 -9.86
C ASN A 12 7.75 15.95 -9.66
N ILE A 13 7.16 15.06 -8.84
CA ILE A 13 5.73 15.08 -8.51
C ILE A 13 5.47 15.92 -7.24
N LEU A 14 6.49 16.10 -6.39
CA LEU A 14 6.34 16.75 -5.09
C LEU A 14 6.61 18.27 -5.10
N PHE A 15 7.24 18.82 -6.15
CA PHE A 15 7.59 20.26 -6.19
C PHE A 15 7.28 21.02 -7.49
N ALA A 16 6.52 20.45 -8.44
CA ALA A 16 6.02 21.22 -9.59
C ALA A 16 4.80 22.05 -9.17
N SER A 17 5.06 23.16 -8.47
CA SER A 17 4.16 24.30 -8.36
C SER A 17 4.39 25.24 -9.53
N GLU A 18 3.29 25.75 -10.06
CA GLU A 18 3.15 26.98 -10.86
C GLU A 18 3.61 26.98 -12.33
N ASN A 19 2.67 27.48 -13.14
CA ASN A 19 2.75 27.90 -14.55
C ASN A 19 2.57 26.82 -15.62
N ASP A 20 1.34 26.73 -16.14
CA ASP A 20 1.03 27.14 -17.52
C ASP A 20 -0.42 26.78 -17.87
N ASN A 21 -1.30 27.78 -17.80
CA ASN A 21 -2.67 27.71 -18.27
C ASN A 21 -2.83 28.91 -19.23
N GLU A 22 -2.82 28.66 -20.55
CA GLU A 22 -3.08 29.69 -21.55
C GLU A 22 -4.11 29.22 -22.60
N TYR A 23 -4.88 30.21 -23.06
CA TYR A 23 -5.99 30.25 -24.03
C TYR A 23 -7.41 30.00 -23.44
N ALA A 24 -8.15 31.04 -23.00
CA ALA A 24 -8.97 32.03 -23.74
C ALA A 24 -10.30 31.42 -24.28
N GLU A 25 -11.51 31.93 -24.03
CA GLU A 25 -12.02 33.30 -24.25
C GLU A 25 -13.26 33.68 -23.39
N LYS A 26 -13.53 35.00 -23.38
CA LYS A 26 -14.52 35.81 -22.64
C LYS A 26 -15.97 35.70 -23.14
N SER A 27 -16.97 35.89 -22.25
CA SER A 27 -17.80 37.12 -22.18
C SER A 27 -19.00 37.06 -21.21
N PHE A 28 -19.11 38.13 -20.39
CA PHE A 28 -20.27 38.83 -19.82
C PHE A 28 -21.36 38.12 -18.96
N GLY A 29 -21.46 38.55 -17.70
CA GLY A 29 -22.69 39.17 -17.18
C GLY A 29 -23.37 38.57 -15.93
N SER A 30 -23.29 39.31 -14.83
CA SER A 30 -24.31 39.46 -13.76
C SER A 30 -24.52 38.33 -12.73
N ASP A 31 -24.12 38.63 -11.49
CA ASP A 31 -24.53 38.06 -10.19
C ASP A 31 -25.71 37.06 -10.18
N CYS A 32 -25.40 35.76 -10.31
CA CYS A 32 -26.27 34.66 -9.84
C CYS A 32 -25.51 33.31 -9.72
N GLU A 33 -24.24 33.28 -9.31
CA GLU A 33 -23.42 32.04 -9.41
C GLU A 33 -23.00 31.38 -8.08
N LYS A 34 -23.43 31.86 -6.92
CA LYS A 34 -23.11 31.18 -5.64
C LYS A 34 -23.94 29.91 -5.38
N SER A 35 -25.01 29.66 -6.15
CA SER A 35 -25.88 28.48 -6.00
C SER A 35 -25.42 27.23 -6.79
N SER A 36 -24.33 27.33 -7.56
CA SER A 36 -23.92 26.30 -8.55
C SER A 36 -22.79 25.37 -8.08
N VAL A 37 -21.88 25.86 -7.23
CA VAL A 37 -20.63 25.15 -6.92
C VAL A 37 -20.86 23.86 -6.14
N TRP A 38 -21.75 23.89 -5.13
CA TRP A 38 -22.10 22.69 -4.37
C TRP A 38 -22.85 21.65 -5.23
N LYS A 39 -23.70 22.06 -6.17
CA LYS A 39 -24.38 21.15 -7.12
C LYS A 39 -23.40 20.49 -8.11
N LYS A 40 -22.35 21.19 -8.55
CA LYS A 40 -21.24 20.60 -9.33
C LYS A 40 -20.46 19.59 -8.50
N ASN A 41 -20.20 19.89 -7.23
CA ASN A 41 -19.49 18.99 -6.32
C ASN A 41 -20.31 17.72 -6.01
N VAL A 42 -21.63 17.84 -5.78
CA VAL A 42 -22.51 16.68 -5.52
C VAL A 42 -22.63 15.75 -6.74
N ARG A 43 -22.62 16.29 -7.98
CA ARG A 43 -22.61 15.47 -9.20
C ARG A 43 -21.30 14.70 -9.41
N GLN A 44 -20.21 15.13 -8.79
CA GLN A 44 -18.92 14.44 -8.83
C GLN A 44 -18.82 13.31 -7.80
N TYR A 45 -19.59 13.32 -6.71
CA TYR A 45 -19.67 12.23 -5.73
C TYR A 45 -20.72 11.17 -6.09
N LYS A 46 -20.58 10.53 -7.26
CA LYS A 46 -21.19 9.19 -7.42
C LYS A 46 -20.26 8.17 -6.77
N ILE A 47 -20.58 7.84 -5.52
CA ILE A 47 -20.05 6.67 -4.82
C ILE A 47 -20.30 5.45 -5.73
N LEU A 48 -19.34 4.52 -5.80
CA LEU A 48 -19.56 3.27 -6.54
C LEU A 48 -20.79 2.56 -5.96
N SER A 49 -21.69 2.09 -6.83
CA SER A 49 -22.77 1.24 -6.36
C SER A 49 -22.22 -0.09 -5.84
N ILE A 50 -23.01 -0.80 -5.03
CA ILE A 50 -22.64 -2.11 -4.52
C ILE A 50 -22.31 -3.07 -5.68
N ASP A 51 -23.13 -3.09 -6.73
CA ASP A 51 -22.88 -3.94 -7.91
C ASP A 51 -21.59 -3.58 -8.64
N GLN A 52 -21.25 -2.29 -8.72
CA GLN A 52 -19.98 -1.85 -9.31
C GLN A 52 -18.78 -2.26 -8.46
N ILE A 53 -18.92 -2.24 -7.13
CA ILE A 53 -17.88 -2.72 -6.21
C ILE A 53 -17.69 -4.23 -6.39
N VAL A 54 -18.78 -5.00 -6.37
CA VAL A 54 -18.74 -6.46 -6.54
C VAL A 54 -18.10 -6.83 -7.87
N ALA A 55 -18.55 -6.22 -8.98
CA ALA A 55 -17.98 -6.49 -10.30
C ALA A 55 -16.50 -6.10 -10.40
N LEU A 56 -16.10 -5.00 -9.75
CA LEU A 56 -14.71 -4.58 -9.69
C LEU A 56 -13.87 -5.59 -8.91
N GLU A 57 -14.32 -6.03 -7.75
CA GLU A 57 -13.62 -7.02 -6.93
C GLU A 57 -13.50 -8.38 -7.63
N GLU A 58 -14.61 -8.88 -8.17
CA GLU A 58 -14.64 -10.14 -8.92
C GLU A 58 -13.68 -10.10 -10.11
N PHE A 59 -13.56 -8.95 -10.79
CA PHE A 59 -12.62 -8.80 -11.91
C PHE A 59 -11.17 -9.04 -11.47
N PHE A 60 -10.78 -8.52 -10.30
CA PHE A 60 -9.42 -8.70 -9.77
C PHE A 60 -9.23 -10.11 -9.17
N ILE A 61 -10.24 -10.65 -8.49
CA ILE A 61 -10.18 -11.99 -7.87
C ILE A 61 -10.13 -13.08 -8.93
N ALA A 62 -11.09 -13.08 -9.87
CA ALA A 62 -11.20 -14.13 -10.89
C ALA A 62 -9.99 -14.20 -11.82
N ARG A 63 -9.32 -13.05 -12.04
CA ARG A 63 -8.14 -12.95 -12.91
C ARG A 63 -6.82 -12.93 -12.15
N GLN A 64 -6.85 -13.01 -10.81
CA GLN A 64 -5.68 -12.90 -9.93
C GLN A 64 -4.77 -11.71 -10.28
N LEU A 65 -5.37 -10.56 -10.60
CA LEU A 65 -4.62 -9.40 -11.07
C LEU A 65 -4.07 -8.60 -9.88
N PRO A 66 -2.82 -8.11 -9.95
CA PRO A 66 -2.30 -7.21 -8.93
C PRO A 66 -3.00 -5.85 -9.02
N ILE A 67 -3.21 -5.21 -7.88
CA ILE A 67 -3.83 -3.88 -7.78
C ILE A 67 -2.81 -2.82 -8.21
N THR A 68 -2.79 -2.49 -9.50
CA THR A 68 -1.93 -1.46 -10.09
C THR A 68 -2.78 -0.44 -10.86
N LYS A 69 -2.27 0.80 -11.04
CA LYS A 69 -3.00 1.85 -11.79
C LYS A 69 -3.38 1.40 -13.21
N THR A 70 -2.52 0.62 -13.86
CA THR A 70 -2.74 0.07 -15.20
C THR A 70 -3.86 -0.96 -15.21
N ASN A 71 -3.86 -1.90 -14.26
CA ASN A 71 -4.90 -2.92 -14.15
C ASN A 71 -6.25 -2.33 -13.73
N ILE A 72 -6.25 -1.32 -12.86
CA ILE A 72 -7.47 -0.57 -12.50
C ILE A 72 -8.01 0.19 -13.71
N LYS A 73 -7.13 0.78 -14.54
CA LYS A 73 -7.53 1.45 -15.79
C LYS A 73 -8.16 0.46 -16.76
N HIS A 74 -7.59 -0.74 -16.87
CA HIS A 74 -8.16 -1.81 -17.67
C HIS A 74 -9.52 -2.25 -17.13
N ALA A 75 -9.63 -2.58 -15.85
CA ALA A 75 -10.87 -3.00 -15.20
C ALA A 75 -11.97 -1.94 -15.33
N SER A 76 -11.63 -0.68 -15.09
CA SER A 76 -12.54 0.48 -15.26
C SER A 76 -13.10 0.57 -16.68
N LYS A 77 -12.25 0.40 -17.70
CA LYS A 77 -12.69 0.38 -19.11
C LYS A 77 -13.58 -0.83 -19.41
N THR A 78 -13.19 -2.02 -18.96
CA THR A 78 -13.94 -3.26 -19.21
C THR A 78 -15.32 -3.24 -18.57
N LEU A 79 -15.39 -2.81 -17.32
CA LEU A 79 -16.63 -2.79 -16.53
C LEU A 79 -17.44 -1.50 -16.74
N LYS A 80 -16.91 -0.54 -17.51
CA LYS A 80 -17.50 0.79 -17.74
C LYS A 80 -17.76 1.55 -16.43
N ILE A 81 -16.85 1.40 -15.46
CA ILE A 81 -16.89 2.05 -14.15
C ILE A 81 -15.95 3.27 -14.18
N PRO A 82 -16.27 4.41 -13.53
CA PRO A 82 -15.38 5.57 -13.50
C PRO A 82 -14.00 5.26 -12.90
N TYR A 83 -12.94 5.47 -13.68
CA TYR A 83 -11.56 5.12 -13.31
C TYR A 83 -11.13 5.69 -11.96
N GLN A 84 -11.31 7.00 -11.76
CA GLN A 84 -10.91 7.68 -10.53
C GLN A 84 -11.56 7.03 -9.30
N ARG A 85 -12.82 6.59 -9.42
CA ARG A 85 -13.54 5.95 -8.31
C ARG A 85 -13.07 4.52 -8.05
N SER A 86 -12.76 3.78 -9.09
CA SER A 86 -12.11 2.46 -8.94
C SER A 86 -10.74 2.59 -8.28
N VAL A 87 -9.97 3.63 -8.62
CA VAL A 87 -8.67 3.94 -7.99
C VAL A 87 -8.85 4.26 -6.52
N ASP A 88 -9.71 5.23 -6.18
CA ASP A 88 -9.97 5.65 -4.79
C ASP A 88 -10.41 4.45 -3.93
N TYR A 89 -11.32 3.63 -4.45
CA TYR A 89 -11.83 2.46 -3.75
C TYR A 89 -10.75 1.39 -3.52
N MET A 90 -10.06 0.97 -4.59
CA MET A 90 -9.09 -0.12 -4.50
C MET A 90 -7.89 0.26 -3.64
N TYR A 91 -7.40 1.50 -3.71
CA TYR A 91 -6.31 1.95 -2.84
C TYR A 91 -6.73 2.04 -1.38
N LYS A 92 -7.93 2.57 -1.08
CA LYS A 92 -8.43 2.62 0.30
C LYS A 92 -8.66 1.22 0.89
N LYS A 93 -9.15 0.28 0.09
CA LYS A 93 -9.31 -1.11 0.52
C LYS A 93 -7.95 -1.78 0.73
N TYR A 94 -7.01 -1.55 -0.19
CA TYR A 94 -5.67 -2.12 -0.11
C TYR A 94 -4.88 -1.57 1.07
N SER A 95 -4.92 -0.27 1.34
CA SER A 95 -4.21 0.33 2.48
C SER A 95 -4.68 -0.27 3.79
N LYS A 96 -6.00 -0.40 3.98
CA LYS A 96 -6.58 -1.04 5.17
C LYS A 96 -6.19 -2.52 5.29
N SER A 97 -6.14 -3.23 4.17
CA SER A 97 -5.70 -4.64 4.17
C SER A 97 -4.21 -4.77 4.44
N GLN A 98 -3.39 -3.83 3.96
CA GLN A 98 -1.95 -3.82 4.15
C GLN A 98 -1.58 -3.51 5.60
N GLU A 99 -2.30 -2.60 6.27
CA GLU A 99 -2.16 -2.35 7.72
C GLU A 99 -2.38 -3.63 8.52
N ASN A 100 -3.51 -4.33 8.30
CA ASN A 100 -3.79 -5.59 9.00
C ASN A 100 -2.73 -6.68 8.78
N VAL A 101 -2.21 -6.78 7.55
CA VAL A 101 -1.19 -7.77 7.19
C VAL A 101 0.17 -7.39 7.80
N ASN A 102 0.50 -6.11 7.84
CA ASN A 102 1.72 -5.62 8.46
C ASN A 102 1.72 -5.90 9.97
N ASP A 103 0.58 -5.68 10.64
CA ASP A 103 0.43 -5.99 12.07
C ASP A 103 0.65 -7.49 12.34
N PHE A 104 0.11 -8.37 11.49
CA PHE A 104 0.35 -9.81 11.58
C PHE A 104 1.83 -10.17 11.39
N TYR A 105 2.51 -9.57 10.40
CA TYR A 105 3.93 -9.81 10.19
C TYR A 105 4.79 -9.33 11.37
N GLN A 106 4.46 -8.17 11.95
CA GLN A 106 5.14 -7.67 13.15
C GLN A 106 4.97 -8.63 14.34
N GLN A 107 3.77 -9.19 14.51
CA GLN A 107 3.54 -10.22 15.52
C GLN A 107 4.41 -11.46 15.27
N CYS A 108 4.45 -11.96 14.03
CA CYS A 108 5.32 -13.10 13.70
C CYS A 108 6.80 -12.82 13.95
N ILE A 109 7.29 -11.63 13.59
CA ILE A 109 8.68 -11.21 13.86
C ILE A 109 8.97 -11.26 15.36
N SER A 110 8.06 -10.69 16.18
CA SER A 110 8.20 -10.71 17.65
C SER A 110 8.26 -12.13 18.22
N GLU A 111 7.44 -13.05 17.70
CA GLU A 111 7.48 -14.46 18.12
C GLU A 111 8.81 -15.14 17.73
N PHE A 112 9.31 -14.88 16.51
CA PHE A 112 10.61 -15.38 16.09
C PHE A 112 11.77 -14.83 16.93
N ASP A 113 11.73 -13.56 17.32
CA ASP A 113 12.71 -12.97 18.23
C ASP A 113 12.66 -13.62 19.63
N GLY A 114 11.47 -14.05 20.08
CA GLY A 114 11.30 -14.81 21.32
C GLY A 114 11.95 -16.20 21.23
N ILE A 115 11.74 -16.89 20.11
CA ILE A 115 12.36 -18.19 19.83
C ILE A 115 13.89 -18.06 19.77
N SER A 116 14.41 -17.05 19.07
CA SER A 116 15.86 -16.83 18.95
C SER A 116 16.51 -16.64 20.31
N ARG A 117 15.93 -15.78 21.17
CA ARG A 117 16.43 -15.58 22.54
C ARG A 117 16.38 -16.86 23.39
N SER A 118 15.38 -17.70 23.18
CA SER A 118 15.28 -19.00 23.86
C SER A 118 16.40 -19.96 23.43
N ILE A 119 16.70 -19.99 22.13
CA ILE A 119 17.80 -20.79 21.57
C ILE A 119 19.14 -20.32 22.15
N GLU A 120 19.38 -19.00 22.16
CA GLU A 120 20.60 -18.40 22.74
C GLU A 120 20.75 -18.79 24.22
N LYS A 121 19.68 -18.69 25.01
CA LYS A 121 19.70 -19.08 26.41
C LYS A 121 20.02 -20.56 26.61
N CYS A 122 19.42 -21.45 25.82
CA CYS A 122 19.72 -22.88 25.87
C CYS A 122 21.17 -23.17 25.51
N TRP A 123 21.71 -22.43 24.54
CA TRP A 123 23.10 -22.53 24.13
C TRP A 123 24.06 -22.08 25.25
N ASP A 124 23.77 -20.97 25.92
CA ASP A 124 24.57 -20.48 27.03
C ASP A 124 24.60 -21.46 28.20
N LEU A 125 23.43 -22.03 28.55
CA LEU A 125 23.32 -23.07 29.58
C LEU A 125 24.14 -24.31 29.23
N TYR A 126 24.14 -24.72 27.96
CA TYR A 126 24.97 -25.82 27.49
C TYR A 126 26.47 -25.52 27.66
N LEU A 127 26.91 -24.33 27.23
CA LEU A 127 28.31 -23.91 27.38
C LEU A 127 28.74 -23.80 28.85
N GLU A 128 27.86 -23.33 29.73
CA GLU A 128 28.10 -23.29 31.17
C GLU A 128 28.30 -24.70 31.75
N GLY A 129 27.44 -25.66 31.34
CA GLY A 129 27.58 -27.07 31.70
C GLY A 129 28.92 -27.66 31.25
N CYS A 130 29.35 -27.38 30.03
CA CYS A 130 30.66 -27.80 29.52
C CYS A 130 31.82 -27.23 30.35
N LYS A 131 31.79 -25.94 30.67
CA LYS A 131 32.82 -25.29 31.52
C LYS A 131 32.87 -25.90 32.92
N ALA A 132 31.72 -26.17 33.52
CA ALA A 132 31.63 -26.80 34.84
C ALA A 132 32.24 -28.21 34.83
N TYR A 133 31.95 -28.99 33.79
CA TYR A 133 32.53 -30.33 33.61
C TYR A 133 34.05 -30.29 33.45
N ASP A 134 34.57 -29.41 32.61
CA ASP A 134 36.02 -29.25 32.39
C ASP A 134 36.75 -28.77 33.64
N GLY A 135 36.15 -27.85 34.41
CA GLY A 135 36.65 -27.42 35.71
C GLY A 135 36.70 -28.55 36.73
N PHE A 136 35.70 -29.44 36.72
CA PHE A 136 35.67 -30.61 37.59
C PHE A 136 36.70 -31.68 37.19
N SER A 137 36.92 -31.88 35.89
CA SER A 137 37.92 -32.81 35.36
C SER A 137 39.35 -32.38 35.71
N ARG A 138 39.67 -31.08 35.60
CA ARG A 138 41.01 -30.55 35.95
C ARG A 138 41.35 -30.68 37.43
N ASN A 139 40.39 -30.52 38.33
CA ASN A 139 40.61 -30.61 39.78
C ASN A 139 40.81 -32.04 40.31
N ARG A 140 40.52 -33.09 39.53
CA ARG A 140 40.80 -34.49 39.92
C ARG A 140 42.20 -34.99 39.51
N CYS A 141 42.96 -34.19 38.77
CA CYS A 141 44.31 -34.56 38.30
C CYS A 141 45.45 -33.86 39.06
N ASN A 142 45.14 -33.13 40.14
CA ASN A 142 46.09 -32.66 41.15
C ASN A 142 45.88 -33.43 42.45
#